data_AF-A0A971B1M9-F1
#
_entry.id   AF-A0A971B1M9-F1
#
_cell.length_a   1.000
_cell.length_b   1.000
_cell.length_c   1.000
_cell.angle_alpha   90.00
_cell.angle_beta   90.00
_cell.angle_gamma   90.00
#
_symmetry.space_group_name_H-M   'P 1'
#
loop_
_entity.id
_entity.type
_entity.pdbx_description
1 polymer ?
#
loop_
_entity_poly.entity_id
_entity_poly.type
_entity_poly.pdbx_seq_one_letter_code
_entity_poly.pdbx_strand_id
1 'polypeptide(L)'
;MNGTSRRQKESLIGAGFAAVFLAAALAGPSFAEGPMSGLGTGSPLVGGVVVGESYPFRASTAGESFARGAAEVIRARGEFNLNTSEAAINAQEAFSRALVNAQNAVETYFKLRQMNRDYRRAERGPRPTPEDLDRYARAAQPAPLSPSELDTLTGEVNWPILLRHDHFAALRAEYEELLDRWAVSRNLGRTDGFGTEQHLAVRRTTDKMEEQLRQAVRELHPQDYSTAKRFLRSLEYQVLQPGTSSVSVASTR
;
A
#
# COMPACT_ATOMS: atom_id res chain seq x y z
N MET A 1 18.66 -26.95 20.72
CA MET A 1 20.01 -26.53 20.32
C MET A 1 19.89 -25.94 18.92
N ASN A 2 19.55 -24.65 18.84
CA ASN A 2 20.46 -23.50 18.66
C ASN A 2 20.94 -23.41 17.19
N GLY A 3 20.69 -22.37 16.41
CA GLY A 3 20.03 -21.10 16.67
C GLY A 3 20.01 -20.28 15.38
N THR A 4 18.82 -19.89 14.94
CA THR A 4 18.59 -18.91 13.87
C THR A 4 18.52 -17.52 14.51
N SER A 5 19.60 -16.74 14.44
CA SER A 5 19.61 -15.35 14.88
C SER A 5 20.47 -14.50 13.96
N ARG A 6 19.84 -13.86 12.95
CA ARG A 6 20.32 -12.58 12.38
C ARG A 6 19.43 -11.88 11.33
N ARG A 7 18.09 -11.98 11.42
CA ARG A 7 17.18 -11.08 10.67
C ARG A 7 15.91 -10.71 11.46
N GLN A 8 16.11 -10.32 12.72
CA GLN A 8 15.14 -9.52 13.46
C GLN A 8 15.88 -8.41 14.18
N LYS A 9 15.96 -7.26 13.51
CA LYS A 9 16.19 -5.91 14.01
C LYS A 9 16.23 -5.03 12.75
N GLU A 10 15.55 -3.89 12.78
CA GLU A 10 15.31 -2.96 11.66
C GLU A 10 14.04 -3.19 10.84
N SER A 11 12.90 -3.28 11.53
CA SER A 11 11.62 -2.77 11.02
C SER A 11 10.78 -2.39 12.23
N LEU A 12 10.93 -1.15 12.69
CA LEU A 12 10.05 -0.51 13.69
C LEU A 12 10.46 0.96 13.75
N ILE A 13 9.72 1.79 13.03
CA ILE A 13 9.36 3.20 13.30
C ILE A 13 8.86 3.73 11.94
N GLY A 14 7.55 3.96 11.82
CA GLY A 14 6.98 4.65 10.66
C GLY A 14 5.79 3.98 9.96
N ALA A 15 4.88 3.33 10.69
CA ALA A 15 3.56 2.97 10.15
C ALA A 15 2.55 2.83 11.30
N GLY A 16 2.20 3.94 11.93
CA GLY A 16 1.10 4.01 12.89
C GLY A 16 0.21 5.19 12.53
N PHE A 17 -1.11 4.94 12.50
CA PHE A 17 -2.21 5.86 12.19
C PHE A 17 -2.58 6.01 10.71
N ALA A 18 -3.46 5.11 10.23
CA ALA A 18 -4.86 5.46 9.94
C ALA A 18 -5.51 4.34 9.12
N ALA A 19 -5.97 3.29 9.80
CA ALA A 19 -7.00 2.40 9.27
C ALA A 19 -8.23 2.59 10.14
N VAL A 20 -9.02 3.63 9.84
CA VAL A 20 -10.41 3.71 10.32
C VAL A 20 -11.23 2.98 9.28
N PHE A 21 -11.63 1.76 9.63
CA PHE A 21 -12.58 0.96 8.88
C PHE A 21 -13.91 1.70 8.79
N LEU A 22 -14.34 1.98 7.55
CA LEU A 22 -15.71 2.32 7.23
C LEU A 22 -16.51 1.01 7.20
N ALA A 23 -17.23 0.73 8.27
CA ALA A 23 -18.25 -0.33 8.32
C ALA A 23 -19.49 0.21 9.05
N ALA A 24 -20.24 1.07 8.37
CA ALA A 24 -21.63 1.33 8.73
C ALA A 24 -22.48 0.15 8.22
N ALA A 25 -22.41 -0.98 8.92
CA ALA A 25 -23.34 -2.08 8.75
C ALA A 25 -24.68 -1.68 9.38
N LEU A 26 -25.74 -1.86 8.61
CA LEU A 26 -27.13 -1.80 9.03
C LEU A 26 -27.35 -2.74 10.23
N ALA A 27 -27.46 -2.18 11.43
CA ALA A 27 -27.99 -2.87 12.59
C ALA A 27 -29.08 -1.96 13.18
N GLY A 28 -30.32 -2.47 13.23
CA GLY A 28 -31.45 -1.77 13.81
C GLY A 28 -31.22 -1.44 15.30
N PRO A 29 -32.11 -0.64 15.91
CA PRO A 29 -31.96 -0.28 17.31
C PRO A 29 -32.04 -1.53 18.20
N SER A 30 -30.88 -2.00 18.66
CA SER A 30 -30.76 -2.92 19.79
C SER A 30 -31.08 -2.14 21.05
N PHE A 31 -32.24 -2.41 21.64
CA PHE A 31 -32.57 -1.91 22.98
C PHE A 31 -31.54 -2.49 23.96
N ALA A 32 -30.79 -1.61 24.62
CA ALA A 32 -29.98 -1.99 25.77
C ALA A 32 -30.93 -2.23 26.95
N GLU A 33 -31.21 -3.51 27.22
CA GLU A 33 -31.81 -3.97 28.45
C GLU A 33 -30.87 -3.63 29.63
N GLY A 34 -31.34 -2.76 30.53
CA GLY A 34 -30.74 -2.64 31.86
C GLY A 34 -30.94 -3.94 32.65
N PRO A 35 -30.05 -4.28 33.59
CA PRO A 35 -30.10 -5.56 34.29
C PRO A 35 -31.35 -5.66 35.17
N MET A 36 -32.35 -6.39 34.67
CA MET A 36 -33.34 -7.08 35.49
C MET A 36 -32.66 -8.30 36.11
N SER A 37 -32.49 -8.29 37.42
CA SER A 37 -32.06 -9.44 38.20
C SER A 37 -32.78 -9.41 39.55
N GLY A 38 -33.71 -10.35 39.76
CA GLY A 38 -34.24 -10.64 41.09
C GLY A 38 -35.73 -10.99 41.17
N LEU A 39 -36.17 -12.07 40.50
CA LEU A 39 -37.34 -12.82 40.95
C LEU A 39 -37.05 -13.42 42.33
N GLY A 40 -38.01 -13.28 43.24
CA GLY A 40 -37.79 -13.44 44.68
C GLY A 40 -37.89 -14.85 45.25
N THR A 41 -37.72 -14.91 46.57
CA THR A 41 -38.17 -15.99 47.45
C THR A 41 -38.38 -15.42 48.86
N GLY A 42 -39.63 -15.49 49.34
CA GLY A 42 -39.99 -15.68 50.76
C GLY A 42 -39.65 -14.59 51.77
N SER A 43 -40.61 -13.69 52.04
CA SER A 43 -40.72 -13.02 53.35
C SER A 43 -41.89 -13.61 54.14
N PRO A 44 -41.73 -13.91 55.44
CA PRO A 44 -42.71 -14.61 56.23
C PRO A 44 -43.86 -13.67 56.67
N LEU A 45 -45.07 -14.21 56.58
CA LEU A 45 -46.26 -13.76 57.30
C LEU A 45 -46.01 -13.83 58.81
N VAL A 46 -45.95 -12.71 59.53
CA VAL A 46 -46.43 -12.60 60.94
C VAL A 46 -46.79 -11.15 61.28
N GLY A 47 -48.08 -10.92 61.57
CA GLY A 47 -48.52 -10.05 62.67
C GLY A 47 -48.62 -8.54 62.45
N GLY A 48 -49.70 -8.07 61.82
CA GLY A 48 -50.15 -6.68 61.90
C GLY A 48 -51.62 -6.60 62.32
N VAL A 49 -51.89 -6.48 63.62
CA VAL A 49 -53.15 -5.91 64.12
C VAL A 49 -52.79 -4.55 64.71
N VAL A 50 -53.10 -3.48 63.97
CA VAL A 50 -53.39 -2.17 64.56
C VAL A 50 -54.61 -1.62 63.84
N VAL A 51 -55.65 -1.46 64.64
CA VAL A 51 -56.96 -0.92 64.35
C VAL A 51 -56.83 0.60 64.20
N GLY A 52 -57.42 1.21 63.17
CA GLY A 52 -57.37 2.67 63.02
C GLY A 52 -57.90 3.18 61.68
N GLU A 53 -59.22 3.27 61.58
CA GLU A 53 -59.96 4.40 60.98
C GLU A 53 -59.44 5.05 59.69
N SER A 54 -60.04 4.64 58.57
CA SER A 54 -60.71 5.50 57.58
C SER A 54 -60.66 4.79 56.24
N TYR A 55 -61.63 3.93 55.99
CA TYR A 55 -61.97 3.56 54.63
C TYR A 55 -62.55 4.81 53.96
N PRO A 56 -61.89 5.43 52.95
CA PRO A 56 -62.67 6.26 52.06
C PRO A 56 -63.59 5.28 51.33
N PHE A 57 -64.87 5.30 51.70
CA PHE A 57 -65.94 4.76 50.88
C PHE A 57 -65.85 5.41 49.50
N ARG A 58 -65.05 4.84 48.61
CA ARG A 58 -65.15 5.11 47.18
C ARG A 58 -66.33 4.28 46.70
N ALA A 59 -67.52 4.86 46.79
CA ALA A 59 -68.63 4.42 45.99
C ALA A 59 -68.24 4.69 44.52
N SER A 60 -67.48 3.78 43.92
CA SER A 60 -67.17 3.78 42.50
C SER A 60 -68.47 3.53 41.75
N THR A 61 -69.26 4.59 41.60
CA THR A 61 -70.36 4.59 40.65
C THR A 61 -69.72 4.41 39.28
N ALA A 62 -70.31 3.56 38.44
CA ALA A 62 -69.78 3.27 37.10
C ALA A 62 -69.50 4.56 36.29
N GLY A 63 -70.29 5.62 36.53
CA GLY A 63 -70.09 6.95 35.95
C GLY A 63 -68.82 7.67 36.41
N GLU A 64 -68.41 7.56 37.67
CA GLU A 64 -67.19 8.22 38.17
C GLU A 64 -65.91 7.54 37.63
N SER A 65 -65.87 6.20 37.63
CA SER A 65 -64.77 5.43 37.02
C SER A 65 -64.67 5.70 35.52
N PHE A 66 -65.80 5.84 34.83
CA PHE A 66 -65.85 6.20 33.42
C PHE A 66 -65.32 7.62 33.17
N ALA A 67 -65.75 8.60 33.98
CA ALA A 67 -65.29 9.99 33.88
C ALA A 67 -63.78 10.12 34.16
N ARG A 68 -63.26 9.41 35.16
CA ARG A 68 -61.81 9.35 35.43
C ARG A 68 -61.06 8.68 34.28
N GLY A 69 -61.54 7.54 33.77
CA GLY A 69 -60.95 6.88 32.60
C GLY A 69 -60.92 7.78 31.36
N ALA A 70 -61.98 8.56 31.13
CA ALA A 70 -62.03 9.54 30.05
C ALA A 70 -61.01 10.67 30.24
N ALA A 71 -60.85 11.20 31.47
CA ALA A 71 -59.84 12.21 31.78
C ALA A 71 -58.41 11.69 31.63
N GLU A 72 -58.15 10.44 32.04
CA GLU A 72 -56.88 9.74 31.85
C GLU A 72 -56.52 9.61 30.37
N VAL A 73 -57.48 9.26 29.51
CA VAL A 73 -57.27 9.19 28.06
C VAL A 73 -56.94 10.57 27.46
N ILE A 74 -57.63 11.63 27.90
CA ILE A 74 -57.35 12.99 27.42
C ILE A 74 -55.94 13.43 27.86
N ARG A 75 -55.58 13.17 29.11
CA ARG A 75 -54.24 13.47 29.64
C ARG A 75 -53.16 12.68 28.89
N ALA A 76 -53.36 11.37 28.69
CA ALA A 76 -52.45 10.53 27.93
C ALA A 76 -52.26 11.01 26.49
N ARG A 77 -53.31 11.54 25.84
CA ARG A 77 -53.20 12.18 24.52
C ARG A 77 -52.38 13.47 24.56
N GLY A 78 -52.56 14.29 25.60
CA GLY A 78 -51.76 15.51 25.80
C GLY A 78 -50.27 15.19 26.00
N GLU A 79 -49.97 14.25 26.90
CA GLU A 79 -48.62 13.75 27.15
C GLU A 79 -48.00 13.13 25.89
N PHE A 80 -48.77 12.34 25.13
CA PHE A 80 -48.32 11.79 23.85
C PHE A 80 -47.92 12.88 22.86
N ASN A 81 -48.72 13.93 22.69
CA ASN A 81 -48.42 15.02 21.77
C ASN A 81 -47.17 15.80 22.19
N LEU A 82 -47.01 16.05 23.49
CA LEU A 82 -45.81 16.71 24.04
C LEU A 82 -44.57 15.85 23.81
N ASN A 83 -44.60 14.58 24.23
CA ASN A 83 -43.48 13.66 24.09
C ASN A 83 -43.10 13.45 22.61
N THR A 84 -44.08 13.42 21.72
CA THR A 84 -43.85 13.32 20.26
C THR A 84 -43.17 14.60 19.73
N SER A 85 -43.59 15.77 20.20
CA SER A 85 -42.99 17.05 19.81
C SER A 85 -41.55 17.20 20.31
N GLU A 86 -41.30 16.84 21.57
CA GLU A 86 -39.96 16.83 22.15
C GLU A 86 -39.04 15.82 21.44
N ALA A 87 -39.55 14.63 21.12
CA ALA A 87 -38.80 13.65 20.34
C ALA A 87 -38.43 14.18 18.94
N ALA A 88 -39.34 14.90 18.29
CA ALA A 88 -39.08 15.51 16.98
C ALA A 88 -37.98 16.60 17.07
N ILE A 89 -38.00 17.44 18.11
CA ILE A 89 -36.96 18.45 18.37
C ILE A 89 -35.61 17.77 18.60
N ASN A 90 -35.56 16.75 19.46
CA ASN A 90 -34.34 16.02 19.76
C ASN A 90 -33.76 15.33 18.51
N ALA A 91 -34.63 14.80 17.64
CA ALA A 91 -34.21 14.21 16.36
C ALA A 91 -33.59 15.25 15.41
N GLN A 92 -34.18 16.44 15.31
CA GLN A 92 -33.64 17.54 14.50
C GLN A 92 -32.30 18.04 15.05
N GLU A 93 -32.18 18.16 16.38
CA GLU A 93 -30.92 18.56 17.01
C GLU A 93 -29.82 17.52 16.80
N ALA A 94 -30.13 16.23 16.96
CA ALA A 94 -29.19 15.14 16.68
C ALA A 94 -28.71 15.16 15.22
N PHE A 95 -29.62 15.40 14.27
CA PHE A 95 -29.28 15.52 12.85
C PHE A 95 -28.37 16.72 12.57
N SER A 96 -28.67 17.88 13.14
CA SER A 96 -27.81 19.08 13.05
C SER A 96 -26.39 18.81 13.55
N ARG A 97 -26.25 18.20 14.73
CA ARG A 97 -24.95 17.83 15.30
C ARG A 97 -24.21 16.83 14.40
N ALA A 98 -24.92 15.88 13.80
CA ALA A 98 -24.32 14.92 12.87
C ALA A 98 -23.75 15.60 11.61
N LEU A 99 -24.46 16.59 11.05
CA LEU A 99 -23.98 17.37 9.90
C LEU A 99 -22.72 18.18 10.25
N VAL A 100 -22.72 18.85 11.41
CA VAL A 100 -21.55 19.61 11.88
C VAL A 100 -20.34 18.68 12.08
N ASN A 101 -20.56 17.51 12.68
CA ASN A 101 -19.49 16.53 12.88
C ASN A 101 -18.93 16.02 11.54
N ALA A 102 -19.79 15.77 10.56
CA ALA A 102 -19.36 15.37 9.22
C ALA A 102 -18.54 16.46 8.53
N GLN A 103 -18.98 17.72 8.61
CA GLN A 103 -18.22 18.86 8.09
C GLN A 103 -16.85 18.99 8.76
N ASN A 104 -16.81 18.94 10.09
CA ASN A 104 -15.57 19.03 10.87
C ASN A 104 -14.60 17.89 10.54
N ALA A 105 -15.11 16.67 10.31
CA ALA A 105 -14.29 15.54 9.91
C ALA A 105 -13.62 15.77 8.53
N VAL A 106 -14.39 16.27 7.56
CA VAL A 106 -13.88 16.59 6.22
C VAL A 106 -12.84 17.72 6.28
N GLU A 107 -13.14 18.79 7.00
CA GLU A 107 -12.20 19.92 7.19
C GLU A 107 -10.89 19.45 7.82
N THR A 108 -11.00 18.67 8.91
CA THR A 108 -9.83 18.11 9.62
C THR A 108 -8.98 17.26 8.69
N TYR A 109 -9.59 16.40 7.87
CA TYR A 109 -8.86 15.58 6.90
C TYR A 109 -8.05 16.44 5.92
N PHE A 110 -8.67 17.46 5.32
CA PHE A 110 -7.97 18.33 4.36
C PHE A 110 -6.87 19.16 5.03
N LYS A 111 -7.10 19.64 6.25
CA LYS A 111 -6.11 20.35 7.05
C LYS A 111 -4.90 19.46 7.36
N LEU A 112 -5.11 18.24 7.85
CA LEU A 112 -4.04 17.28 8.09
C LEU A 112 -3.29 16.91 6.82
N ARG A 113 -4.01 16.76 5.70
CA ARG A 113 -3.39 16.48 4.39
C ARG A 113 -2.52 17.64 3.93
N GLN A 114 -2.98 18.89 4.11
CA GLN A 114 -2.20 20.07 3.79
C GLN A 114 -0.96 20.18 4.66
N MET A 115 -1.10 20.07 5.98
CA MET A 115 0.02 20.08 6.92
C MET A 115 1.08 19.03 6.56
N ASN A 116 0.67 17.80 6.23
CA ASN A 116 1.60 16.75 5.80
C ASN A 116 2.32 17.09 4.48
N ARG A 117 1.64 17.70 3.51
CA ARG A 117 2.27 18.13 2.25
C ARG A 117 3.29 19.25 2.49
N ASP A 118 2.97 20.18 3.37
CA ASP A 118 3.83 21.32 3.69
C ASP A 118 5.05 20.87 4.48
N TYR A 119 4.85 19.99 5.47
CA TYR A 119 5.93 19.33 6.20
C TYR A 119 6.88 18.58 5.27
N ARG A 120 6.35 17.70 4.41
CA ARG A 120 7.17 16.97 3.42
C ARG A 120 7.84 17.89 2.41
N ARG A 121 7.29 19.07 2.13
CA ARG A 121 7.92 20.06 1.24
C ARG A 121 9.07 20.77 1.93
N ALA A 122 8.92 21.10 3.21
CA ALA A 122 9.96 21.72 4.03
C ALA A 122 11.14 20.77 4.30
N GLU A 123 10.85 19.48 4.51
CA GLU A 123 11.89 18.45 4.68
C GLU A 123 12.53 18.00 3.37
N ARG A 124 11.85 18.20 2.23
CA ARG A 124 12.41 17.81 0.94
C ARG A 124 13.63 18.69 0.69
N GLY A 125 14.80 18.06 0.66
CA GLY A 125 16.04 18.70 0.23
C GLY A 125 15.92 19.33 -1.17
N PRO A 126 16.95 20.05 -1.63
CA PRO A 126 16.93 20.71 -2.93
C PRO A 126 16.53 19.72 -4.03
N ARG A 127 15.58 20.12 -4.87
CA ARG A 127 15.19 19.30 -6.02
C ARG A 127 16.41 19.21 -6.95
N PRO A 128 16.80 18.01 -7.41
CA PRO A 128 17.87 17.88 -8.39
C PRO A 128 17.63 18.80 -9.58
N THR A 129 18.64 19.55 -9.99
CA THR A 129 18.56 20.37 -11.21
C THR A 129 18.53 19.46 -12.43
N PRO A 130 18.12 19.95 -13.62
CA PRO A 130 18.26 19.19 -14.86
C PRO A 130 19.69 18.68 -15.08
N GLU A 131 20.70 19.47 -14.74
CA GLU A 131 22.11 19.09 -14.85
C GLU A 131 22.48 17.98 -13.85
N ASP A 132 21.92 18.01 -12.62
CA ASP A 132 22.09 16.92 -11.67
C ASP A 132 21.42 15.64 -12.19
N LEU A 133 20.23 15.74 -12.78
CA LEU A 133 19.55 14.60 -13.38
C LEU A 133 20.36 14.01 -14.53
N ASP A 134 20.93 14.83 -15.39
CA ASP A 134 21.82 14.41 -16.47
C ASP A 134 23.09 13.76 -15.91
N ARG A 135 23.68 14.34 -14.85
CA ARG A 135 24.84 13.75 -14.16
C ARG A 135 24.50 12.39 -13.58
N TYR A 136 23.36 12.25 -12.91
CA TYR A 136 22.90 10.98 -12.36
C TYR A 136 22.57 9.97 -13.45
N ALA A 137 21.96 10.39 -14.55
CA ALA A 137 21.69 9.53 -15.69
C ALA A 137 22.99 9.00 -16.30
N ARG A 138 24.00 9.85 -16.50
CA ARG A 138 25.32 9.44 -16.98
C ARG A 138 26.05 8.54 -15.98
N ALA A 139 25.97 8.84 -14.68
CA ALA A 139 26.60 8.03 -13.63
C ALA A 139 25.92 6.66 -13.45
N ALA A 140 24.63 6.54 -13.77
CA ALA A 140 23.89 5.29 -13.71
C ALA A 140 24.10 4.39 -14.94
N GLN A 141 24.76 4.89 -15.99
CA GLN A 141 25.09 4.07 -17.16
C GLN A 141 26.10 2.98 -16.77
N PRO A 142 25.94 1.74 -17.26
CA PRO A 142 26.97 0.72 -17.12
C PRO A 142 28.29 1.22 -17.70
N ALA A 143 29.42 0.86 -17.06
CA ALA A 143 30.73 1.15 -17.62
C ALA A 143 30.86 0.51 -19.01
N PRO A 144 31.43 1.21 -20.01
CA PRO A 144 31.65 0.63 -21.33
C PRO A 144 32.61 -0.56 -21.22
N LEU A 145 32.38 -1.61 -22.01
CA LEU A 145 33.31 -2.73 -22.11
C LEU A 145 34.63 -2.25 -22.71
N SER A 146 35.74 -2.78 -22.19
CA SER A 146 37.05 -2.52 -22.77
C SER A 146 37.18 -3.20 -24.14
N PRO A 147 38.02 -2.69 -25.06
CA PRO A 147 38.28 -3.38 -26.34
C PRO A 147 38.82 -4.81 -26.20
N SER A 148 39.39 -5.15 -25.03
CA SER A 148 39.82 -6.52 -24.69
C SER A 148 38.69 -7.46 -24.24
N GLU A 149 37.53 -6.91 -23.90
CA GLU A 149 36.35 -7.64 -23.45
C GLU A 149 35.33 -7.83 -24.59
N LEU A 150 35.18 -6.83 -25.46
CA LEU A 150 34.38 -6.91 -26.69
C LEU A 150 35.12 -6.20 -27.82
N ASP A 151 35.38 -6.92 -28.91
CA ASP A 151 35.80 -6.32 -30.15
C ASP A 151 34.57 -5.86 -30.95
N THR A 152 34.40 -4.54 -31.03
CA THR A 152 33.27 -3.92 -31.72
C THR A 152 33.28 -4.09 -33.24
N LEU A 153 34.42 -4.46 -33.82
CA LEU A 153 34.59 -4.62 -35.28
C LEU A 153 34.23 -6.04 -35.72
N THR A 154 34.69 -7.04 -34.97
CA THR A 154 34.50 -8.46 -35.27
C THR A 154 33.28 -9.06 -34.58
N GLY A 155 32.84 -8.49 -33.45
CA GLY A 155 31.80 -9.07 -32.60
C GLY A 155 32.35 -10.08 -31.57
N GLU A 156 33.66 -10.31 -31.54
CA GLU A 156 34.28 -11.27 -30.63
C GLU A 156 34.17 -10.82 -29.16
N VAL A 157 33.75 -11.75 -28.30
CA VAL A 157 33.53 -11.50 -26.87
C VAL A 157 34.46 -12.35 -26.02
N ASN A 158 35.16 -11.70 -25.10
CA ASN A 158 35.91 -12.39 -24.07
C ASN A 158 35.06 -12.56 -22.80
N TRP A 159 34.42 -13.73 -22.69
CA TRP A 159 33.55 -14.05 -21.58
C TRP A 159 34.31 -14.10 -20.24
N PRO A 160 33.77 -13.53 -19.15
CA PRO A 160 34.26 -13.76 -17.79
C PRO A 160 34.29 -15.27 -17.44
N ILE A 161 35.20 -15.67 -16.55
CA ILE A 161 35.46 -17.08 -16.20
C ILE A 161 34.16 -17.85 -15.88
N LEU A 162 33.25 -17.25 -15.11
CA LEU A 162 31.98 -17.88 -14.77
C LEU A 162 31.08 -18.17 -15.99
N LEU A 163 31.08 -17.26 -16.97
CA LEU A 163 30.27 -17.39 -18.17
C LEU A 163 30.88 -18.38 -19.18
N ARG A 164 32.16 -18.75 -19.02
CA ARG A 164 32.82 -19.74 -19.89
C ARG A 164 32.39 -21.18 -19.59
N HIS A 165 31.85 -21.45 -18.40
CA HIS A 165 31.42 -22.79 -18.04
C HIS A 165 30.38 -23.37 -19.01
N ASP A 166 30.36 -24.70 -19.13
CA ASP A 166 29.54 -25.42 -20.12
C ASP A 166 28.03 -25.18 -19.96
N HIS A 167 27.57 -24.87 -18.74
CA HIS A 167 26.15 -24.58 -18.50
C HIS A 167 25.65 -23.35 -19.26
N PHE A 168 26.55 -22.41 -19.61
CA PHE A 168 26.22 -21.25 -20.41
C PHE A 168 26.53 -21.44 -21.90
N ALA A 169 27.12 -22.57 -22.33
CA ALA A 169 27.61 -22.74 -23.70
C ALA A 169 26.50 -22.53 -24.76
N ALA A 170 25.29 -23.05 -24.51
CA ALA A 170 24.16 -22.88 -25.41
C ALA A 170 23.70 -21.42 -25.50
N LEU A 171 23.61 -20.71 -24.37
CA LEU A 171 23.21 -19.30 -24.35
C LEU A 171 24.30 -18.39 -24.94
N ARG A 172 25.58 -18.72 -24.72
CA ARG A 172 26.70 -18.01 -25.34
C ARG A 172 26.65 -18.11 -26.86
N ALA A 173 26.43 -19.31 -27.41
CA ALA A 173 26.31 -19.49 -28.85
C ALA A 173 25.14 -18.68 -29.46
N GLU A 174 23.96 -18.69 -28.79
CA GLU A 174 22.81 -17.86 -29.20
C GLU A 174 23.16 -16.36 -29.17
N TYR A 175 23.92 -15.93 -28.16
CA TYR A 175 24.34 -14.54 -28.01
C TYR A 175 25.41 -14.12 -29.03
N GLU A 176 26.43 -14.96 -29.27
CA GLU A 176 27.50 -14.73 -30.23
C GLU A 176 26.93 -14.57 -31.65
N GLU A 177 25.96 -15.40 -32.05
CA GLU A 177 25.26 -15.24 -33.34
C GLU A 177 24.50 -13.91 -33.46
N LEU A 178 23.96 -13.39 -32.34
CA LEU A 178 23.34 -12.06 -32.31
C LEU A 178 24.40 -10.95 -32.43
N LEU A 179 25.58 -11.14 -31.84
CA LEU A 179 26.68 -10.17 -31.89
C LEU A 179 27.35 -10.11 -33.25
N ASP A 180 27.55 -11.24 -33.92
CA ASP A 180 28.08 -11.28 -35.27
C ASP A 180 27.19 -10.48 -36.22
N ARG A 181 25.87 -10.72 -36.14
CA ARG A 181 24.86 -9.97 -36.91
C ARG A 181 24.87 -8.48 -36.55
N TRP A 182 25.03 -8.15 -35.28
CA TRP A 182 25.15 -6.77 -34.83
C TRP A 182 26.41 -6.09 -35.38
N ALA A 183 27.57 -6.73 -35.31
CA ALA A 183 28.84 -6.21 -35.81
C ALA A 183 28.77 -5.97 -37.32
N VAL A 184 28.23 -6.93 -38.07
CA VAL A 184 27.97 -6.83 -39.51
C VAL A 184 27.04 -5.64 -39.82
N SER A 185 25.93 -5.50 -39.10
CA SER A 185 24.97 -4.40 -39.31
C SER A 185 25.57 -3.01 -39.03
N ARG A 186 26.50 -2.93 -38.07
CA ARG A 186 27.22 -1.70 -37.73
C ARG A 186 28.22 -1.33 -38.83
N ASN A 187 28.91 -2.31 -39.40
CA ASN A 187 29.93 -2.09 -40.43
C ASN A 187 29.34 -1.81 -41.83
N LEU A 188 28.20 -2.42 -42.17
CA LEU A 188 27.56 -2.29 -43.49
C LEU A 188 26.73 -1.01 -43.65
N GLY A 189 26.57 -0.20 -42.60
CA GLY A 189 25.91 1.11 -42.68
C GLY A 189 24.43 1.02 -43.10
N ARG A 190 23.54 0.95 -42.11
CA ARG A 190 22.08 1.24 -42.14
C ARG A 190 21.21 0.55 -43.20
N THR A 191 21.76 -0.31 -44.07
CA THR A 191 21.03 -0.97 -45.16
C THR A 191 20.38 -2.28 -44.70
N ASP A 192 21.01 -3.01 -43.78
CA ASP A 192 20.42 -4.13 -43.04
C ASP A 192 20.43 -3.82 -41.55
N GLY A 193 19.37 -3.14 -41.08
CA GLY A 193 19.27 -2.70 -39.70
C GLY A 193 19.15 -3.86 -38.73
N PHE A 194 19.99 -3.87 -37.69
CA PHE A 194 19.72 -4.63 -36.47
C PHE A 194 18.39 -4.12 -35.90
N GLY A 195 17.32 -4.88 -36.13
CA GLY A 195 15.96 -4.45 -35.93
C GLY A 195 15.46 -4.64 -34.50
N THR A 196 14.20 -4.25 -34.29
CA THR A 196 13.52 -4.38 -33.00
C THR A 196 13.49 -5.83 -32.50
N GLU A 197 13.28 -6.80 -33.38
CA GLU A 197 13.26 -8.23 -33.00
C GLU A 197 14.62 -8.72 -32.50
N GLN A 198 15.71 -8.28 -33.14
CA GLN A 198 17.07 -8.63 -32.73
C GLN A 198 17.43 -7.97 -31.39
N HIS A 199 17.01 -6.72 -31.17
CA HIS A 199 17.13 -6.07 -29.87
C HIS A 199 16.35 -6.80 -28.77
N LEU A 200 15.15 -7.29 -29.06
CA LEU A 200 14.36 -8.09 -28.11
C LEU A 200 15.00 -9.46 -27.86
N ALA A 201 15.58 -10.08 -28.89
CA ALA A 201 16.30 -11.35 -28.75
C ALA A 201 17.50 -11.20 -27.81
N VAL A 202 18.31 -10.15 -28.00
CA VAL A 202 19.44 -9.81 -27.10
C VAL A 202 18.98 -9.70 -25.65
N ARG A 203 17.91 -8.92 -25.39
CA ARG A 203 17.36 -8.78 -24.04
C ARG A 203 16.93 -10.12 -23.43
N ARG A 204 16.18 -10.91 -24.19
CA ARG A 204 15.70 -12.22 -23.72
C ARG A 204 16.86 -13.15 -23.40
N THR A 205 17.92 -13.16 -24.21
CA THR A 205 19.10 -13.99 -23.96
C THR A 205 19.87 -13.52 -22.73
N THR A 206 20.03 -12.20 -22.54
CA THR A 206 20.60 -11.61 -21.32
C THR A 206 19.80 -12.01 -20.07
N ASP A 207 18.47 -11.92 -20.13
CA ASP A 207 17.59 -12.29 -19.01
C ASP A 207 17.72 -13.78 -18.64
N LYS A 208 17.78 -14.67 -19.65
CA LYS A 208 18.02 -16.10 -19.45
C LYS A 208 19.37 -16.34 -18.75
N MET A 209 20.43 -15.65 -19.18
CA MET A 209 21.77 -15.76 -18.58
C MET A 209 21.80 -15.21 -17.15
N GLU A 210 21.13 -14.08 -16.88
CA GLU A 210 21.01 -13.52 -15.53
C GLU A 210 20.24 -14.48 -14.59
N GLU A 211 19.17 -15.11 -15.06
CA GLU A 211 18.40 -16.07 -14.27
C GLU A 211 19.20 -17.33 -13.96
N GLN A 212 19.93 -17.88 -14.93
CA GLN A 212 20.84 -19.00 -14.70
C GLN A 212 21.97 -18.63 -13.72
N LEU A 213 22.56 -17.45 -13.85
CA LEU A 213 23.52 -16.93 -12.85
C LEU A 213 22.88 -16.86 -11.47
N ARG A 214 21.63 -16.38 -11.37
CA ARG A 214 20.89 -16.25 -10.10
C ARG A 214 20.68 -17.59 -9.41
N GLN A 215 20.41 -18.65 -10.17
CA GLN A 215 20.26 -20.00 -9.64
C GLN A 215 21.60 -20.52 -9.09
N ALA A 216 22.71 -20.17 -9.73
CA ALA A 216 24.05 -20.52 -9.29
C ALA A 216 24.62 -19.62 -8.17
N VAL A 217 23.97 -18.49 -7.80
CA VAL A 217 24.46 -17.51 -6.79
C VAL A 217 24.83 -18.15 -5.45
N ARG A 218 24.15 -19.22 -5.04
CA ARG A 218 24.40 -19.86 -3.74
C ARG A 218 25.74 -20.60 -3.69
N GLU A 219 26.29 -20.97 -4.83
CA GLU A 219 27.51 -21.76 -4.97
C GLU A 219 28.70 -20.91 -5.45
N LEU A 220 28.45 -19.67 -5.88
CA LEU A 220 29.42 -18.78 -6.49
C LEU A 220 30.00 -17.76 -5.49
N HIS A 221 31.25 -17.37 -5.69
CA HIS A 221 31.85 -16.28 -4.95
C HIS A 221 31.16 -14.94 -5.30
N PRO A 222 30.75 -14.11 -4.31
CA PRO A 222 29.96 -12.89 -4.57
C PRO A 222 30.59 -11.91 -5.58
N GLN A 223 31.92 -11.83 -5.58
CA GLN A 223 32.67 -10.95 -6.49
C GLN A 223 32.56 -11.40 -7.94
N ASP A 224 32.63 -12.70 -8.19
CA ASP A 224 32.60 -13.26 -9.54
C ASP A 224 31.19 -13.13 -10.14
N TYR A 225 30.16 -13.34 -9.32
CA TYR A 225 28.77 -13.07 -9.70
C TYR A 225 28.55 -11.60 -10.09
N SER A 226 29.04 -10.66 -9.26
CA SER A 226 28.89 -9.23 -9.56
C SER A 226 29.62 -8.82 -10.84
N THR A 227 30.76 -9.44 -11.13
CA THR A 227 31.55 -9.20 -12.33
C THR A 227 30.84 -9.71 -13.58
N ALA A 228 30.35 -10.96 -13.55
CA ALA A 228 29.58 -11.53 -14.66
C ALA A 228 28.28 -10.75 -14.92
N LYS A 229 27.56 -10.37 -13.87
CA LYS A 229 26.33 -9.57 -13.99
C LYS A 229 26.59 -8.18 -14.56
N ARG A 230 27.64 -7.50 -14.08
CA ARG A 230 28.03 -6.19 -14.61
C ARG A 230 28.38 -6.29 -16.10
N PHE A 231 29.14 -7.32 -16.46
CA PHE A 231 29.53 -7.60 -17.83
C PHE A 231 28.33 -7.79 -18.76
N LEU A 232 27.34 -8.63 -18.39
CA LEU A 232 26.13 -8.84 -19.19
C LEU A 232 25.35 -7.54 -19.42
N ARG A 233 25.24 -6.69 -18.39
CA ARG A 233 24.54 -5.39 -18.50
C ARG A 233 25.27 -4.39 -19.37
N SER A 234 26.60 -4.31 -19.27
CA SER A 234 27.39 -3.46 -20.17
C SER A 234 27.33 -3.94 -21.61
N LEU A 235 27.27 -5.26 -21.82
CA LEU A 235 27.19 -5.87 -23.13
C LEU A 235 25.83 -5.59 -23.79
N GLU A 236 24.72 -5.81 -23.07
CA GLU A 236 23.37 -5.45 -23.54
C GLU A 236 23.30 -3.95 -23.87
N TYR A 237 23.82 -3.10 -22.99
CA TYR A 237 23.82 -1.65 -23.18
C TYR A 237 24.54 -1.24 -24.46
N GLN A 238 25.70 -1.84 -24.76
CA GLN A 238 26.49 -1.50 -25.94
C GLN A 238 25.82 -1.92 -27.26
N VAL A 239 25.07 -3.03 -27.24
CA VAL A 239 24.30 -3.49 -28.40
C VAL A 239 23.07 -2.62 -28.64
N LEU A 240 22.42 -2.15 -27.56
CA LEU A 240 21.25 -1.28 -27.61
C LEU A 240 21.58 0.19 -27.90
N GLN A 241 22.82 0.61 -27.70
CA GLN A 241 23.22 1.98 -28.02
C GLN A 241 23.23 2.19 -29.54
N PRO A 242 22.49 3.21 -30.05
CA PRO A 242 22.65 3.64 -31.43
C PRO A 242 24.08 4.16 -31.59
N GLY A 243 24.80 3.66 -32.59
CA GLY A 243 26.26 3.82 -32.74
C GLY A 243 26.76 5.24 -32.52
N THR A 244 27.13 5.57 -31.29
CA THR A 244 28.03 6.68 -30.98
C THR A 244 29.40 6.07 -30.82
N SER A 245 30.10 5.89 -31.94
CA SER A 245 31.51 5.56 -31.94
C SER A 245 32.21 6.60 -31.06
N SER A 246 32.68 6.19 -29.89
CA SER A 246 33.57 7.00 -29.08
C SER A 246 34.87 7.14 -29.86
N VAL A 247 34.94 8.16 -30.71
CA VAL A 247 36.19 8.68 -31.24
C VAL A 247 36.93 9.23 -30.03
N SER A 248 37.73 8.35 -29.42
CA SER A 248 38.80 8.75 -28.50
C SER A 248 39.72 9.64 -29.32
N VAL A 249 39.50 10.95 -29.23
CA VAL A 249 40.45 11.96 -29.70
C VAL A 249 41.71 11.75 -28.87
N ALA A 250 42.64 10.97 -29.42
CA ALA A 250 44.00 10.90 -28.94
C ALA A 250 44.54 12.33 -28.93
N SER A 251 44.72 12.87 -27.73
CA SER A 251 45.42 14.12 -27.53
C SER A 251 46.88 13.89 -27.91
N THR A 252 47.23 14.20 -29.16
CA THR A 252 48.62 14.34 -29.58
C THR A 252 49.22 15.52 -28.81
N ARG A 253 50.25 15.24 -28.01
CA ARG A 253 51.27 16.21 -27.60
C ARG A 253 52.61 15.69 -28.06
#